data_AF-A0A838IHF9-F1
#
_entry.id   AF-A0A838IHF9-F1
#
_cell.length_a   1.000
_cell.length_b   1.000
_cell.length_c   1.000
_cell.angle_alpha   90.00
_cell.angle_beta   90.00
_cell.angle_gamma   90.00
#
_symmetry.space_group_name_H-M   'P 1'
#
loop_
_entity.id
_entity.type
_entity.pdbx_description
1 polymer ?
#
loop_
_entity_poly.entity_id
_entity_poly.type
_entity_poly.pdbx_seq_one_letter_code
_entity_poly.pdbx_strand_id
1 'polypeptide(L)'
;MKTHKRTDGKKSFWTELLMWALASTLSSTLVVGGVYLTSSMLEWGMTLRTFALLGAALLSLTWGSWASLIWTENRALRVVMEALTIVPGILILAMGLLGLYIGWGSWYLWAGLLVPSAGTIAAALLLSNDTVMRMKTTPGSLKYLLGFTLFPAATALSAAAIAYLWWGFVTRPVESDWRSLLNVASFMVSVLSIALVTTVIPAMVSRTCRQLAASWRNRSL
;
A
#
# COMPACT_ATOMS: atom_id res chain seq x y z
N MET A 1 -27.93 37.90 17.67
CA MET A 1 -27.57 36.55 17.19
C MET A 1 -26.33 36.69 16.29
N LYS A 2 -25.11 36.59 16.85
CA LYS A 2 -23.86 36.78 16.09
C LYS A 2 -23.56 35.50 15.33
N THR A 3 -23.70 35.53 14.01
CA THR A 3 -23.15 34.52 13.11
C THR A 3 -21.64 34.53 13.28
N HIS A 4 -21.13 33.60 14.10
CA HIS A 4 -19.72 33.30 14.16
C HIS A 4 -19.32 32.85 12.75
N LYS A 5 -18.73 33.74 11.96
CA LYS A 5 -18.02 33.38 10.73
C LYS A 5 -16.98 32.38 11.18
N ARG A 6 -17.29 31.10 10.97
CA ARG A 6 -16.35 30.00 11.15
C ARG A 6 -15.23 30.32 10.17
N THR A 7 -14.18 30.95 10.66
CA THR A 7 -12.84 30.77 10.14
C THR A 7 -12.50 29.31 10.41
N ASP A 8 -13.22 28.41 9.74
CA ASP A 8 -12.84 27.03 9.54
C ASP A 8 -11.53 27.17 8.81
N GLY A 9 -10.47 27.20 9.61
CA GLY A 9 -9.13 27.51 9.17
C GLY A 9 -8.88 26.65 7.96
N LYS A 10 -8.44 27.29 6.87
CA LYS A 10 -7.70 26.62 5.82
C LYS A 10 -6.51 25.94 6.50
N LYS A 11 -6.72 24.80 7.17
CA LYS A 11 -5.67 23.82 7.38
C LYS A 11 -5.18 23.57 5.98
N SER A 12 -4.00 24.11 5.75
CA SER A 12 -3.54 24.44 4.42
C SER A 12 -3.49 23.13 3.65
N PHE A 13 -4.13 23.08 2.49
CA PHE A 13 -3.97 21.97 1.53
C PHE A 13 -2.49 21.56 1.43
N TRP A 14 -1.59 22.55 1.49
CA TRP A 14 -0.14 22.36 1.53
C TRP A 14 0.37 21.60 2.76
N THR A 15 -0.20 21.81 3.95
CA THR A 15 0.18 21.05 5.14
C THR A 15 -0.23 19.58 5.01
N GLU A 16 -1.45 19.30 4.51
CA GLU A 16 -1.88 17.92 4.29
C GLU A 16 -1.06 17.24 3.19
N LEU A 17 -0.73 17.97 2.12
CA LEU A 17 0.14 17.52 1.05
C LEU A 17 1.56 17.22 1.55
N LEU A 18 2.13 18.10 2.37
CA LEU A 18 3.44 17.92 2.99
C LEU A 18 3.44 16.67 3.89
N MET A 19 2.41 16.52 4.73
CA MET A 19 2.28 15.35 5.60
C MET A 19 2.15 14.06 4.80
N TRP A 20 1.43 14.08 3.68
CA TRP A 20 1.35 12.95 2.78
C TRP A 20 2.70 12.62 2.12
N ALA A 21 3.42 13.63 1.66
CA ALA A 21 4.76 13.46 1.10
C ALA A 21 5.69 12.83 2.15
N LEU A 22 5.71 13.36 3.37
CA LEU A 22 6.50 12.83 4.48
C LEU A 22 6.11 11.39 4.84
N ALA A 23 4.82 11.07 4.90
CA ALA A 23 4.36 9.71 5.17
C ALA A 23 4.76 8.73 4.06
N SER A 24 4.73 9.18 2.80
CA SER A 24 5.17 8.42 1.64
C SER A 24 6.66 8.16 1.67
N THR A 25 7.47 9.21 1.94
CA THR A 25 8.92 9.10 2.10
C THR A 25 9.27 8.17 3.25
N LEU A 26 8.63 8.31 4.42
CA LEU A 26 8.90 7.48 5.59
C LEU A 26 8.57 6.01 5.34
N SER A 27 7.41 5.74 4.74
CA SER A 27 6.99 4.37 4.39
C SER A 27 7.96 3.74 3.38
N SER A 28 8.34 4.48 2.34
CA SER A 28 9.25 4.00 1.29
C SER A 28 10.66 3.77 1.84
N THR A 29 11.19 4.71 2.62
CA THR A 29 12.52 4.61 3.24
C THR A 29 12.59 3.43 4.20
N LEU A 30 11.53 3.17 4.98
CA LEU A 30 11.51 2.04 5.91
C LEU A 30 11.57 0.70 5.15
N VAL A 31 10.80 0.55 4.07
CA VAL A 31 10.78 -0.68 3.26
C VAL A 31 12.09 -0.86 2.49
N VAL A 32 12.54 0.18 1.78
CA VAL A 32 13.79 0.15 0.99
C VAL A 32 14.99 -0.03 1.91
N GLY A 33 15.02 0.66 3.05
CA GLY A 33 16.06 0.53 4.07
C GLY A 33 16.09 -0.88 4.68
N GLY A 34 14.94 -1.47 4.96
CA GLY A 34 14.84 -2.87 5.41
C GLY A 34 15.44 -3.84 4.40
N VAL A 35 15.06 -3.72 3.12
CA VAL A 35 15.62 -4.55 2.04
C VAL A 35 17.12 -4.31 1.88
N TYR A 36 17.59 -3.06 1.98
CA TYR A 36 19.01 -2.74 1.93
C TYR A 36 19.80 -3.44 3.05
N LEU A 37 19.32 -3.35 4.30
CA LEU A 37 19.95 -3.99 5.45
C LEU A 37 19.98 -5.52 5.29
N THR A 38 18.85 -6.13 4.94
CA THR A 38 18.78 -7.58 4.73
C THR A 38 19.68 -8.04 3.58
N SER A 39 19.69 -7.33 2.46
CA SER A 39 20.55 -7.65 1.31
C SER A 39 22.04 -7.46 1.59
N SER A 40 22.39 -6.60 2.55
CA SER A 40 23.76 -6.40 3.02
C SER A 40 24.18 -7.50 3.98
N MET A 41 23.29 -7.90 4.91
CA MET A 41 23.52 -9.00 5.85
C MET A 41 23.64 -10.37 5.17
N LEU A 42 22.88 -10.58 4.10
CA LEU A 42 22.87 -11.84 3.33
C LEU A 42 23.84 -11.82 2.14
N GLU A 43 24.68 -10.78 2.03
CA GLU A 43 25.68 -10.63 0.97
C GLU A 43 25.13 -10.83 -0.46
N TRP A 44 23.93 -10.32 -0.72
CA TRP A 44 23.32 -10.46 -2.04
C TRP A 44 24.17 -9.77 -3.12
N GLY A 45 24.33 -10.44 -4.26
CA GLY A 45 25.00 -9.88 -5.44
C GLY A 45 24.34 -8.56 -5.89
N MET A 46 25.15 -7.68 -6.50
CA MET A 46 24.74 -6.32 -6.84
C MET A 46 23.47 -6.26 -7.71
N THR A 47 23.35 -7.17 -8.68
CA THR A 47 22.17 -7.26 -9.56
C THR A 47 20.90 -7.56 -8.80
N LEU A 48 20.89 -8.62 -7.98
CA LEU A 48 19.75 -9.02 -7.17
C LEU A 48 19.36 -7.92 -6.18
N ARG A 49 20.36 -7.30 -5.54
CA ARG A 49 20.16 -6.18 -4.63
C ARG A 49 19.47 -5.01 -5.33
N THR A 50 19.93 -4.60 -6.50
CA THR A 50 19.33 -3.49 -7.27
C THR A 50 17.87 -3.79 -7.63
N PHE A 51 17.59 -4.99 -8.15
CA PHE A 51 16.21 -5.37 -8.49
C PHE A 51 15.30 -5.44 -7.26
N ALA A 52 15.79 -5.97 -6.13
CA ALA A 52 15.04 -6.01 -4.90
C ALA A 52 14.74 -4.62 -4.34
N LEU A 53 15.71 -3.69 -4.39
CA LEU A 53 15.53 -2.30 -3.96
C LEU A 53 14.53 -1.56 -4.86
N LEU A 54 14.60 -1.74 -6.18
CA LEU A 54 13.64 -1.16 -7.12
C LEU A 54 12.23 -1.72 -6.91
N GLY A 55 12.11 -3.05 -6.76
CA GLY A 55 10.83 -3.69 -6.47
C GLY A 55 10.24 -3.18 -5.15
N ALA A 56 11.05 -3.11 -4.10
CA ALA A 56 10.65 -2.58 -2.79
C ALA A 56 10.19 -1.11 -2.87
N ALA A 57 10.90 -0.28 -3.63
CA ALA A 57 10.51 1.10 -3.86
C ALA A 57 9.14 1.17 -4.57
N LEU A 58 8.96 0.45 -5.68
CA LEU A 58 7.71 0.43 -6.44
C LEU A 58 6.52 -0.07 -5.62
N LEU A 59 6.71 -1.14 -4.84
CA LEU A 59 5.64 -1.74 -4.02
C LEU A 59 5.23 -0.85 -2.83
N SER A 60 6.12 0.03 -2.36
CA SER A 60 5.85 0.92 -1.23
C SER A 60 5.32 2.30 -1.63
N LEU A 61 5.33 2.67 -2.92
CA LEU A 61 4.86 3.98 -3.41
C LEU A 61 3.41 4.29 -3.00
N THR A 62 2.55 3.28 -2.88
CA THR A 62 1.13 3.46 -2.54
C THR A 62 0.88 3.56 -1.04
N TRP A 63 1.84 3.17 -0.20
CA TRP A 63 1.63 3.07 1.25
C TRP A 63 1.38 4.42 1.89
N GLY A 64 2.08 5.45 1.43
CA GLY A 64 1.88 6.82 1.90
C GLY A 64 0.46 7.33 1.64
N SER A 65 -0.12 6.97 0.49
CA SER A 65 -1.52 7.29 0.17
C SER A 65 -2.51 6.56 1.09
N TRP A 66 -2.24 5.32 1.47
CA TRP A 66 -3.09 4.59 2.44
C TRP A 66 -3.00 5.17 3.86
N ALA A 67 -1.80 5.58 4.27
CA ALA A 67 -1.57 6.23 5.55
C ALA A 67 -2.35 7.54 5.62
N SER A 68 -2.19 8.40 4.61
CA SER A 68 -2.76 9.75 4.61
C SER A 68 -4.27 9.79 4.62
N LEU A 69 -4.95 8.76 4.11
CA LEU A 69 -6.40 8.65 4.20
C LEU A 69 -6.91 8.62 5.66
N ILE A 70 -6.07 8.31 6.65
CA ILE A 70 -6.43 8.30 8.08
C ILE A 70 -6.67 9.74 8.60
N TRP A 71 -5.87 10.72 8.16
CA TRP A 71 -5.89 12.09 8.69
C TRP A 71 -6.30 13.18 7.70
N THR A 72 -6.32 12.89 6.40
CA THR A 72 -6.64 13.88 5.35
C THR A 72 -8.10 14.33 5.45
N GLU A 73 -8.34 15.63 5.63
CA GLU A 73 -9.70 16.19 5.67
C GLU A 73 -10.11 16.79 4.31
N ASN A 74 -9.15 17.20 3.48
CA ASN A 74 -9.42 17.78 2.17
C ASN A 74 -9.95 16.74 1.18
N ARG A 75 -11.14 17.01 0.64
CA ARG A 75 -11.80 16.14 -0.34
C ARG A 75 -10.99 15.96 -1.62
N ALA A 76 -10.38 17.03 -2.14
CA ALA A 76 -9.60 16.96 -3.38
C ALA A 76 -8.35 16.11 -3.19
N LEU A 77 -7.61 16.33 -2.11
CA LEU A 77 -6.41 15.55 -1.79
C LEU A 77 -6.74 14.08 -1.56
N ARG A 78 -7.86 13.80 -0.89
CA ARG A 78 -8.36 12.44 -0.69
C ARG A 78 -8.67 11.72 -2.01
N VAL A 79 -9.38 12.38 -2.93
CA VAL A 79 -9.67 11.80 -4.25
C VAL A 79 -8.38 11.50 -5.00
N VAL A 80 -7.38 12.38 -4.91
CA VAL A 80 -6.06 12.14 -5.51
C VAL A 80 -5.38 10.91 -4.87
N MET A 81 -5.38 10.81 -3.54
CA MET A 81 -4.81 9.66 -2.82
C MET A 81 -5.52 8.36 -3.17
N GLU A 82 -6.85 8.36 -3.23
CA GLU A 82 -7.67 7.21 -3.65
C GLU A 82 -7.40 6.83 -5.11
N ALA A 83 -7.25 7.81 -6.00
CA ALA A 83 -6.87 7.53 -7.38
C ALA A 83 -5.48 6.88 -7.46
N LEU A 84 -4.50 7.39 -6.70
CA LEU A 84 -3.14 6.85 -6.67
C LEU A 84 -3.07 5.42 -6.11
N THR A 85 -3.98 5.02 -5.22
CA THR A 85 -4.04 3.63 -4.74
C THR A 85 -4.71 2.69 -5.74
N ILE A 86 -5.55 3.21 -6.64
CA ILE A 86 -6.23 2.43 -7.69
C ILE A 86 -5.34 2.24 -8.93
N VAL A 87 -4.49 3.23 -9.26
CA VAL A 87 -3.65 3.23 -10.47
C VAL A 87 -2.83 1.94 -10.67
N PRO A 88 -2.12 1.39 -9.67
CA PRO A 88 -1.38 0.13 -9.86
C PRO A 88 -2.29 -1.03 -10.24
N GLY A 89 -3.48 -1.12 -9.63
CA GLY A 89 -4.47 -2.13 -9.97
C GLY A 89 -4.95 -2.00 -11.42
N ILE A 90 -5.20 -0.78 -11.89
CA ILE A 90 -5.57 -0.51 -13.29
C ILE A 90 -4.44 -0.89 -14.24
N LEU A 91 -3.19 -0.55 -13.91
CA LEU A 91 -2.04 -0.87 -14.76
C LEU A 91 -1.84 -2.38 -14.89
N ILE A 92 -1.92 -3.13 -13.79
CA ILE A 92 -1.79 -4.59 -13.81
C ILE A 92 -3.00 -5.22 -14.54
N LEU A 93 -4.21 -4.69 -14.35
CA LEU A 93 -5.40 -5.13 -15.08
C LEU A 93 -5.24 -4.93 -16.60
N ALA A 94 -4.80 -3.74 -17.02
CA ALA A 94 -4.58 -3.40 -18.42
C ALA A 94 -3.48 -4.27 -19.04
N MET A 95 -2.40 -4.51 -18.30
CA MET A 95 -1.32 -5.43 -18.71
C MET A 95 -1.84 -6.87 -18.84
N GLY A 96 -2.69 -7.33 -17.91
CA GLY A 96 -3.37 -8.62 -17.99
C GLY A 96 -4.25 -8.77 -19.24
N LEU A 97 -5.08 -7.76 -19.53
CA LEU A 97 -5.96 -7.75 -20.70
C LEU A 97 -5.15 -7.71 -22.00
N LEU A 98 -4.10 -6.89 -22.06
CA LEU A 98 -3.22 -6.79 -23.21
C LEU A 98 -2.48 -8.12 -23.47
N GLY A 99 -1.98 -8.76 -22.43
CA GLY A 99 -1.32 -10.06 -22.53
C GLY A 99 -2.24 -11.17 -23.06
N LEU A 100 -3.51 -11.18 -22.63
CA LEU A 100 -4.54 -12.06 -23.20
C LEU A 100 -4.84 -11.75 -24.66
N TYR A 101 -4.95 -10.46 -25.02
CA TYR A 101 -5.27 -10.03 -26.38
C TYR A 101 -4.16 -10.40 -27.38
N ILE A 102 -2.90 -10.22 -27.00
CA ILE A 102 -1.75 -10.56 -27.84
C ILE A 102 -1.54 -12.09 -27.90
N GLY A 103 -2.04 -12.84 -26.91
CA GLY A 103 -1.81 -14.28 -26.79
C GLY A 103 -0.38 -14.62 -26.38
N TRP A 104 0.29 -13.71 -25.65
CA TRP A 104 1.71 -13.89 -25.33
C TRP A 104 1.90 -14.82 -24.13
N GLY A 105 2.31 -16.07 -24.37
CA GLY A 105 2.48 -17.05 -23.30
C GLY A 105 1.14 -17.63 -22.83
N SER A 106 1.12 -18.22 -21.65
CA SER A 106 -0.04 -19.00 -21.22
C SER A 106 -1.20 -18.13 -20.71
N TRP A 107 -2.41 -18.37 -21.23
CA TRP A 107 -3.63 -17.61 -20.89
C TRP A 107 -3.91 -17.54 -19.39
N TYR A 108 -3.61 -18.62 -18.64
CA TYR A 108 -3.84 -18.69 -17.20
C TYR A 108 -2.95 -17.73 -16.40
N LEU A 109 -1.76 -17.37 -16.88
CA LEU A 109 -0.89 -16.39 -16.21
C LEU A 109 -1.53 -15.01 -16.24
N TRP A 110 -2.04 -14.61 -17.41
CA TRP A 110 -2.74 -13.34 -17.55
C TRP A 110 -4.05 -13.31 -16.78
N ALA A 111 -4.83 -14.40 -16.80
CA ALA A 111 -6.01 -14.53 -15.94
C ALA A 111 -5.66 -14.38 -14.45
N GLY A 112 -4.53 -14.93 -14.02
CA GLY A 112 -3.98 -14.78 -12.68
C GLY A 112 -3.56 -13.36 -12.31
N LEU A 113 -3.28 -12.47 -13.27
CA LEU A 113 -3.08 -11.04 -13.02
C LEU A 113 -4.41 -10.29 -12.93
N LEU A 114 -5.40 -10.69 -13.74
CA LEU A 114 -6.70 -10.01 -13.79
C LEU A 114 -7.47 -10.11 -12.47
N VAL A 115 -7.54 -11.31 -11.87
CA VAL A 115 -8.31 -11.57 -10.64
C VAL A 115 -7.82 -10.70 -9.46
N PRO A 116 -6.54 -10.70 -9.07
CA PRO A 116 -6.04 -9.87 -7.98
C PRO A 116 -6.10 -8.38 -8.33
N SER A 117 -5.90 -7.99 -9.60
CA SER A 117 -6.03 -6.59 -10.01
C SER A 117 -7.47 -6.08 -9.85
N ALA A 118 -8.45 -6.86 -10.30
CA ALA A 118 -9.86 -6.56 -10.11
C ALA A 118 -10.22 -6.53 -8.62
N GLY A 119 -9.71 -7.49 -7.83
CA GLY A 119 -9.88 -7.51 -6.38
C GLY A 119 -9.30 -6.27 -5.69
N THR A 120 -8.11 -5.82 -6.10
CA THR A 120 -7.47 -4.59 -5.61
C THR A 120 -8.31 -3.36 -5.94
N ILE A 121 -8.78 -3.23 -7.18
CA ILE A 121 -9.61 -2.09 -7.59
C ILE A 121 -10.93 -2.10 -6.82
N ALA A 122 -11.59 -3.27 -6.71
CA ALA A 122 -12.82 -3.42 -5.96
C ALA A 122 -12.63 -3.09 -4.48
N ALA A 123 -11.56 -3.57 -3.85
CA ALA A 123 -11.25 -3.26 -2.46
C ALA A 123 -11.01 -1.74 -2.29
N ALA A 124 -10.22 -1.12 -3.15
CA ALA A 124 -10.00 0.32 -3.11
C ALA A 124 -11.31 1.12 -3.25
N LEU A 125 -12.20 0.73 -4.15
CA LEU A 125 -13.51 1.35 -4.35
C LEU A 125 -14.47 1.13 -3.18
N LEU A 126 -14.46 -0.06 -2.57
CA LEU A 126 -15.25 -0.34 -1.38
C LEU A 126 -14.77 0.50 -0.19
N LEU A 127 -13.45 0.62 -0.02
CA LEU A 127 -12.85 1.48 1.01
C LEU A 127 -13.09 2.98 0.74
N SER A 128 -13.15 3.42 -0.52
CA SER A 128 -13.52 4.81 -0.85
C SER A 128 -15.01 5.08 -0.57
N ASN A 129 -15.87 4.09 -0.79
CA ASN A 129 -17.31 4.22 -0.53
C ASN A 129 -17.66 4.21 0.96
N ASP A 130 -16.81 3.66 1.83
CA ASP A 130 -16.97 3.64 3.30
C ASP A 130 -16.86 5.05 3.97
N THR A 131 -16.98 6.10 3.15
CA THR A 131 -17.35 7.47 3.52
C THR A 131 -18.57 7.60 4.45
N VAL A 132 -19.26 6.52 4.81
CA VAL A 132 -20.33 6.52 5.82
C VAL A 132 -19.77 6.66 7.26
N MET A 133 -18.51 6.28 7.54
CA MET A 133 -17.85 6.57 8.83
C MET A 133 -17.15 7.95 8.84
N ARG A 134 -17.80 8.97 8.28
CA ARG A 134 -17.41 10.40 8.34
C ARG A 134 -17.60 10.95 9.76
N MET A 135 -16.74 10.59 10.70
CA MET A 135 -16.63 11.40 11.91
C MET A 135 -15.93 12.71 11.53
N LYS A 136 -16.71 13.78 11.28
CA LYS A 136 -16.29 15.20 11.21
C LYS A 136 -15.67 15.61 12.55
N THR A 137 -14.53 15.03 12.86
CA THR A 137 -13.88 15.14 14.14
C THR A 137 -12.49 15.65 13.89
N THR A 138 -12.22 16.80 14.49
CA THR A 138 -10.90 17.42 14.54
C THR A 138 -9.82 16.35 14.71
N PRO A 139 -8.76 16.38 13.88
CA PRO A 139 -7.73 15.36 13.91
C PRO A 139 -6.96 15.56 15.22
N GLY A 140 -7.17 14.67 16.17
CA GLY A 140 -6.39 14.62 17.40
C GLY A 140 -4.96 14.23 17.09
N SER A 141 -4.00 14.65 17.93
CA SER A 141 -2.59 14.26 17.86
C SER A 141 -2.40 12.73 17.71
N LEU A 142 -3.28 11.95 18.31
CA LEU A 142 -3.31 10.49 18.23
C LEU A 142 -3.56 9.95 16.80
N LYS A 143 -4.36 10.62 15.97
CA LYS A 143 -4.56 10.19 14.56
C LYS A 143 -3.26 10.35 13.75
N TYR A 144 -2.53 11.44 13.97
CA TYR A 144 -1.24 11.66 13.33
C TYR A 144 -0.20 10.65 13.82
N LEU A 145 -0.15 10.39 15.13
CA LEU A 145 0.76 9.39 15.69
C LEU A 145 0.49 8.00 15.07
N LEU A 146 -0.76 7.53 15.08
CA LEU A 146 -1.10 6.23 14.49
C LEU A 146 -0.79 6.17 12.99
N GLY A 147 -1.01 7.26 12.25
CA GLY A 147 -0.73 7.34 10.83
C GLY A 147 0.76 7.37 10.47
N PHE A 148 1.60 8.02 11.28
CA PHE A 148 3.04 8.17 11.01
C PHE A 148 3.91 7.10 11.66
N THR A 149 3.45 6.44 12.73
CA THR A 149 4.26 5.43 13.45
C THR A 149 3.67 4.03 13.30
N LEU A 150 2.43 3.82 13.76
CA LEU A 150 1.83 2.49 13.80
C LEU A 150 1.58 1.95 12.40
N PHE A 151 1.03 2.77 11.50
CA PHE A 151 0.73 2.35 10.14
C PHE A 151 1.96 1.84 9.38
N PRO A 152 3.06 2.61 9.22
CA PRO A 152 4.20 2.15 8.45
C PRO A 152 4.88 0.94 9.11
N ALA A 153 4.97 0.91 10.45
CA ALA A 153 5.56 -0.21 11.17
C ALA A 153 4.73 -1.51 10.99
N ALA A 154 3.42 -1.46 11.21
CA ALA A 154 2.54 -2.63 11.10
C ALA A 154 2.46 -3.14 9.64
N THR A 155 2.40 -2.22 8.68
CA THR A 155 2.39 -2.55 7.25
C THR A 155 3.70 -3.21 6.83
N ALA A 156 4.84 -2.67 7.29
CA ALA A 156 6.16 -3.24 7.01
C ALA A 156 6.36 -4.62 7.64
N LEU A 157 5.98 -4.81 8.90
CA LEU A 157 6.08 -6.11 9.56
C LEU A 157 5.21 -7.17 8.87
N SER A 158 3.99 -6.81 8.49
CA SER A 158 3.09 -7.70 7.77
C SER A 158 3.62 -8.02 6.36
N ALA A 159 4.16 -7.02 5.65
CA ALA A 159 4.79 -7.23 4.36
C ALA A 159 6.05 -8.10 4.46
N ALA A 160 6.86 -7.94 5.51
CA ALA A 160 8.02 -8.77 5.77
C ALA A 160 7.62 -10.23 6.03
N ALA A 161 6.53 -10.47 6.76
CA ALA A 161 5.99 -11.82 6.96
C ALA A 161 5.56 -12.47 5.65
N ILE A 162 4.84 -11.74 4.78
CA ILE A 162 4.47 -12.23 3.45
C ILE A 162 5.70 -12.50 2.58
N ALA A 163 6.70 -11.60 2.60
CA ALA A 163 7.95 -11.78 1.87
C ALA A 163 8.73 -13.01 2.36
N TYR A 164 8.75 -13.26 3.67
CA TYR A 164 9.37 -14.44 4.27
C TYR A 164 8.66 -15.74 3.84
N LEU A 165 7.33 -15.77 3.89
CA LEU A 165 6.53 -16.91 3.40
C LEU A 165 6.75 -17.15 1.91
N TRP A 166 6.80 -16.08 1.11
CA TRP A 166 7.10 -16.14 -0.32
C TRP A 166 8.49 -16.73 -0.57
N TRP A 167 9.50 -16.26 0.17
CA TRP A 167 10.88 -16.75 0.07
C TRP A 167 10.99 -18.24 0.42
N GLY A 168 10.23 -18.69 1.43
CA GLY A 168 10.14 -20.11 1.80
C GLY A 168 9.46 -20.98 0.74
N PHE A 169 8.53 -20.43 -0.05
CA PHE A 169 7.78 -21.16 -1.08
C PHE A 169 8.52 -21.25 -2.42
N VAL A 170 9.18 -20.16 -2.84
CA VAL A 170 9.89 -20.09 -4.14
C VAL A 170 11.33 -20.61 -3.99
N THR A 171 11.53 -21.66 -3.19
CA THR A 171 12.84 -22.17 -2.71
C THR A 171 13.98 -21.97 -3.72
N ARG A 172 14.91 -21.07 -3.33
CA ARG A 172 16.12 -20.66 -4.07
C ARG A 172 15.86 -19.89 -5.38
N PRO A 173 15.26 -18.69 -5.34
CA PRO A 173 15.08 -17.85 -6.54
C PRO A 173 16.40 -17.44 -7.22
N VAL A 174 17.53 -17.61 -6.51
CA VAL A 174 18.89 -17.30 -6.98
C VAL A 174 19.54 -18.49 -7.69
N GLU A 175 19.12 -19.72 -7.37
CA GLU A 175 19.64 -20.95 -8.00
C GLU A 175 18.65 -21.55 -9.00
N SER A 176 17.39 -21.18 -8.90
CA SER A 176 16.36 -21.66 -9.81
C SER A 176 16.45 -20.92 -11.14
N ASP A 177 16.45 -21.68 -12.23
CA ASP A 177 16.38 -21.14 -13.58
C ASP A 177 15.25 -20.09 -13.63
N TRP A 178 15.45 -18.93 -14.26
CA TRP A 178 14.42 -17.86 -14.31
C TRP A 178 13.08 -18.36 -14.86
N ARG A 179 13.11 -19.47 -15.61
CA ARG A 179 11.95 -20.23 -16.10
C ARG A 179 11.10 -20.85 -14.98
N SER A 180 11.68 -21.14 -13.81
CA SER A 180 10.96 -21.63 -12.63
C SER A 180 10.07 -20.56 -11.99
N LEU A 181 10.39 -19.27 -12.17
CA LEU A 181 9.51 -18.16 -11.80
C LEU A 181 8.26 -18.10 -12.70
N LEU A 182 8.32 -18.74 -13.87
CA LEU A 182 7.17 -18.96 -14.77
C LEU A 182 6.41 -20.26 -14.46
N ASN A 183 6.84 -21.03 -13.44
CA ASN A 183 5.97 -22.08 -12.90
C ASN A 183 4.69 -21.41 -12.39
N VAL A 184 3.54 -21.95 -12.79
CA VAL A 184 2.21 -21.38 -12.50
C VAL A 184 2.05 -21.11 -11.00
N ALA A 185 2.50 -22.03 -10.16
CA ALA A 185 2.44 -21.87 -8.70
C ALA A 185 3.27 -20.66 -8.21
N SER A 186 4.54 -20.56 -8.62
CA SER A 186 5.43 -19.44 -8.25
C SER A 186 4.91 -18.10 -8.74
N PHE A 187 4.35 -18.08 -9.95
CA PHE A 187 3.75 -16.88 -10.53
C PHE A 187 2.52 -16.44 -9.72
N MET A 188 1.56 -17.33 -9.47
CA MET A 188 0.35 -17.00 -8.70
C MET A 188 0.69 -16.53 -7.28
N VAL A 189 1.64 -17.19 -6.62
CA VAL A 189 2.10 -16.81 -5.28
C VAL A 189 2.77 -15.44 -5.30
N SER A 190 3.57 -15.13 -6.32
CA SER A 190 4.19 -13.81 -6.47
C SER A 190 3.15 -12.69 -6.68
N VAL A 191 2.17 -12.91 -7.56
CA VAL A 191 1.10 -11.95 -7.80
C VAL A 191 0.26 -11.74 -6.55
N LEU A 192 -0.09 -12.81 -5.83
CA LEU A 192 -0.84 -12.73 -4.59
C LEU A 192 -0.05 -11.97 -3.51
N SER A 193 1.24 -12.26 -3.33
CA SER A 193 2.10 -11.53 -2.40
C SER A 193 2.18 -10.04 -2.73
N ILE A 194 2.35 -9.69 -4.01
CA ILE A 194 2.36 -8.29 -4.46
C ILE A 194 1.03 -7.61 -4.13
N ALA A 195 -0.11 -8.26 -4.41
CA ALA A 195 -1.42 -7.71 -4.11
C ALA A 195 -1.61 -7.50 -2.60
N LEU A 196 -1.22 -8.46 -1.78
CA LEU A 196 -1.30 -8.37 -0.32
C LEU A 196 -0.45 -7.20 0.22
N VAL A 197 0.79 -7.09 -0.23
CA VAL A 197 1.77 -6.09 0.22
C VAL A 197 1.39 -4.67 -0.20
N THR A 198 0.88 -4.49 -1.41
CA THR A 198 0.59 -3.15 -1.95
C THR A 198 -0.78 -2.61 -1.57
N THR A 199 -1.75 -3.48 -1.27
CA THR A 199 -3.17 -3.08 -1.16
C THR A 199 -3.86 -3.61 0.09
N VAL A 200 -3.92 -4.93 0.28
CA VAL A 200 -4.73 -5.53 1.37
C VAL A 200 -4.18 -5.16 2.74
N ILE A 201 -2.87 -5.32 2.96
CA ILE A 201 -2.23 -5.00 4.24
C ILE A 201 -2.38 -3.50 4.55
N PRO A 202 -1.96 -2.56 3.66
CA PRO A 202 -2.19 -1.13 3.88
C PRO A 202 -3.66 -0.78 4.18
N ALA A 203 -4.61 -1.33 3.43
CA ALA A 203 -6.03 -1.07 3.65
C ALA A 203 -6.51 -1.53 5.03
N MET A 204 -6.16 -2.76 5.43
CA MET A 204 -6.52 -3.34 6.72
C MET A 204 -5.89 -2.56 7.87
N VAL A 205 -4.59 -2.24 7.79
CA VAL A 205 -3.88 -1.47 8.83
C VAL A 205 -4.46 -0.06 8.94
N SER A 206 -4.78 0.60 7.82
CA SER A 206 -5.44 1.92 7.81
C SER A 206 -6.80 1.88 8.52
N ARG A 207 -7.62 0.84 8.26
CA ARG A 207 -8.91 0.66 8.92
C ARG A 207 -8.75 0.43 10.43
N THR A 208 -7.82 -0.43 10.84
CA THR A 208 -7.54 -0.70 12.26
C THR A 208 -7.06 0.56 12.97
N CYS A 209 -6.16 1.34 12.37
CA CYS A 209 -5.68 2.61 12.93
C CYS A 209 -6.83 3.60 13.14
N ARG A 210 -7.79 3.68 12.20
CA ARG A 210 -8.97 4.54 12.35
C ARG A 210 -9.88 4.06 13.48
N GLN A 211 -10.12 2.76 13.59
CA GLN A 211 -10.95 2.19 14.66
C GLN A 211 -10.33 2.40 16.04
N LEU A 212 -9.00 2.22 16.16
CA LEU A 212 -8.25 2.51 17.38
C LEU A 212 -8.32 4.00 17.75
N ALA A 213 -8.20 4.90 16.77
CA ALA A 213 -8.36 6.32 17.02
C ALA A 213 -9.76 6.70 17.52
N ALA A 214 -10.80 6.04 16.98
CA ALA A 214 -12.19 6.27 17.39
C ALA A 214 -12.46 5.71 18.80
N SER A 215 -11.97 4.50 19.11
CA SER A 215 -12.19 3.87 20.42
C SER A 215 -11.50 4.61 21.55
N TRP A 216 -10.29 5.13 21.32
CA TRP A 216 -9.57 5.92 22.32
C TRP A 216 -10.32 7.20 22.70
N ARG A 217 -10.90 7.87 21.71
CA ARG A 217 -11.69 9.08 21.92
C ARG A 217 -12.90 8.83 22.81
N ASN A 218 -13.62 7.74 22.58
CA ASN A 218 -14.82 7.40 23.35
C ASN A 218 -14.52 7.11 24.84
N ARG A 219 -13.26 6.80 25.20
CA ARG A 219 -12.83 6.62 26.60
C ARG A 219 -12.42 7.92 27.29
N SER A 220 -12.17 8.97 26.51
CA SER A 220 -11.73 10.28 27.03
C SER A 220 -12.87 11.28 27.26
N LEU A 221 -14.10 10.89 26.92
CA LEU A 221 -15.34 11.63 27.17
C LEU A 221 -16.10 10.94 28.30
#